data_AF-A0A944XQ18-F1
#
_entry.id   AF-A0A944XQ18-F1
#
_cell.length_a   1.000
_cell.length_b   1.000
_cell.length_c   1.000
_cell.angle_alpha   90.00
_cell.angle_beta   90.00
_cell.angle_gamma   90.00
#
_symmetry.space_group_name_H-M   'P 1'
#
loop_
_entity.id
_entity.type
_entity.pdbx_description
1 polymer ?
#
loop_
_entity_poly.entity_id
_entity_poly.type
_entity_poly.pdbx_seq_one_letter_code
_entity_poly.pdbx_strand_id
1 'polypeptide(L)'
;MPRKPRFIIPGIPVHIVQRGHNRSAVFFEDEDYLAYVGWLKQAASRYSCHVHAYVLMTNHIHILATPEDNEGITRMMQYIGRCYVPYINNKYDRSGSLWEGRYKASLVQEEAYLLRCMRYIELNPVRAGMVSRPGDYIWSSHHSNAYDGEEREGFLSRHAIYQELADDEALRQAAYLALFESVESVESVESDEALKQINACWQTGVPLGDSRFK
;
A
#
# COMPACT_ATOMS: atom_id res chain seq x y z
N MET A 1 17.47 22.82 -2.02
CA MET A 1 16.08 23.32 -2.20
C MET A 1 15.24 22.94 -0.99
N PRO A 2 14.41 23.85 -0.47
CA PRO A 2 13.41 23.53 0.54
C PRO A 2 12.44 22.46 0.00
N ARG A 3 12.14 21.47 0.82
CA ARG A 3 11.27 20.34 0.45
C ARG A 3 9.82 20.73 0.72
N LYS A 4 8.90 20.43 -0.20
CA LYS A 4 7.46 20.60 0.02
C LYS A 4 7.03 19.80 1.27
N PRO A 5 6.31 20.42 2.23
CA PRO A 5 5.69 19.68 3.34
C PRO A 5 4.77 18.60 2.79
N ARG A 6 4.65 17.48 3.50
CA ARG A 6 3.60 16.50 3.19
C ARG A 6 2.30 17.04 3.74
N PHE A 7 1.26 16.97 2.94
CA PHE A 7 -0.07 17.40 3.30
C PHE A 7 -0.89 16.15 3.57
N ILE A 8 -1.25 15.94 4.83
CA ILE A 8 -2.04 14.81 5.33
C ILE A 8 -3.27 15.40 6.01
N ILE A 9 -4.44 14.90 5.66
CA ILE A 9 -5.71 15.31 6.25
C ILE A 9 -6.25 14.11 7.05
N PRO A 10 -6.57 14.29 8.33
CA PRO A 10 -7.24 13.26 9.13
C PRO A 10 -8.50 12.74 8.45
N GLY A 11 -8.72 11.43 8.50
CA GLY A 11 -9.89 10.79 7.90
C GLY A 11 -9.86 10.64 6.38
N ILE A 12 -8.86 11.20 5.68
CA ILE A 12 -8.70 11.02 4.23
C ILE A 12 -7.63 9.94 3.95
N PRO A 13 -7.94 8.93 3.11
CA PRO A 13 -6.97 7.90 2.76
C PRO A 13 -5.72 8.46 2.05
N VAL A 14 -4.58 7.82 2.30
CA VAL A 14 -3.28 8.22 1.76
C VAL A 14 -2.59 7.03 1.10
N HIS A 15 -2.23 7.18 -0.17
CA HIS A 15 -1.36 6.24 -0.88
C HIS A 15 0.12 6.57 -0.58
N ILE A 16 0.78 5.64 0.09
CA ILE A 16 2.15 5.75 0.58
C ILE A 16 3.05 4.82 -0.21
N VAL A 17 4.19 5.33 -0.68
CA VAL A 17 5.17 4.55 -1.44
C VAL A 17 6.56 4.79 -0.93
N GLN A 18 7.33 3.73 -0.68
CA GLN A 18 8.74 3.82 -0.33
C GLN A 18 9.56 2.86 -1.18
N ARG A 19 10.68 3.34 -1.74
CA ARG A 19 11.47 2.61 -2.73
C ARG A 19 12.92 2.49 -2.27
N GLY A 20 13.51 1.32 -2.53
CA GLY A 20 14.89 1.00 -2.23
C GLY A 20 15.87 1.88 -2.98
N HIS A 21 17.02 2.14 -2.35
CA HIS A 21 18.08 2.93 -2.97
C HIS A 21 18.52 2.30 -4.30
N ASN A 22 18.61 3.10 -5.37
CA ASN A 22 18.87 2.65 -6.74
C ASN A 22 17.93 1.54 -7.24
N ARG A 23 16.68 1.49 -6.75
CA ARG A 23 15.71 0.42 -7.04
C ARG A 23 16.20 -0.98 -6.66
N SER A 24 17.19 -1.06 -5.76
CA SER A 24 17.73 -2.32 -5.25
C SER A 24 16.72 -3.01 -4.34
N ALA A 25 16.91 -4.32 -4.16
CA ALA A 25 16.13 -5.10 -3.21
C ALA A 25 16.22 -4.51 -1.79
N VAL A 26 15.09 -4.54 -1.09
CA VAL A 26 14.92 -4.15 0.31
C VAL A 26 14.38 -5.29 1.16
N PHE A 27 13.89 -6.36 0.53
CA PHE A 27 13.58 -7.65 1.13
C PHE A 27 14.38 -8.71 0.39
N PHE A 28 15.03 -9.61 1.12
CA PHE A 28 15.93 -10.61 0.55
C PHE A 28 15.45 -12.05 0.84
N GLU A 29 14.71 -12.25 1.93
CA GLU A 29 14.05 -13.51 2.28
C GLU A 29 12.71 -13.26 3.00
N ASP A 30 11.91 -14.31 3.15
CA ASP A 30 10.55 -14.26 3.68
C ASP A 30 10.48 -13.67 5.11
N GLU A 31 11.50 -13.93 5.93
CA GLU A 31 11.62 -13.36 7.28
C GLU A 31 11.68 -11.83 7.28
N ASP A 32 12.25 -11.22 6.23
CA ASP A 32 12.30 -9.76 6.11
C ASP A 32 10.90 -9.17 5.90
N TYR A 33 10.11 -9.84 5.06
CA TYR A 33 8.72 -9.46 4.80
C TYR A 33 7.89 -9.59 6.08
N LEU A 34 8.00 -10.72 6.78
CA LEU A 34 7.32 -10.94 8.06
C LEU A 34 7.70 -9.89 9.10
N ALA A 35 8.98 -9.56 9.22
CA ALA A 35 9.45 -8.53 10.15
C ALA A 35 8.85 -7.16 9.81
N TYR A 36 8.82 -6.78 8.53
CA TYR A 36 8.22 -5.52 8.08
C TYR A 36 6.73 -5.46 8.38
N VAL A 37 5.95 -6.51 8.04
CA VAL A 37 4.51 -6.58 8.36
C VAL A 37 4.28 -6.49 9.88
N GLY A 38 5.13 -7.15 10.68
CA GLY A 38 5.08 -7.07 12.14
C GLY A 38 5.25 -5.64 12.67
N TRP A 39 6.19 -4.86 12.13
CA TRP A 39 6.35 -3.45 12.50
C TRP A 39 5.28 -2.54 11.89
N LEU A 40 4.79 -2.84 10.69
CA LEU A 40 3.66 -2.12 10.09
C LEU A 40 2.42 -2.23 10.98
N LYS A 41 2.07 -3.45 11.43
CA LYS A 41 0.97 -3.70 12.37
C LYS A 41 1.13 -2.92 13.67
N GLN A 42 2.31 -2.99 14.29
CA GLN A 42 2.60 -2.25 15.53
C GLN A 42 2.50 -0.74 15.33
N ALA A 43 3.04 -0.22 14.23
CA ALA A 43 3.04 1.20 13.93
C ALA A 43 1.63 1.72 13.62
N ALA A 44 0.85 0.96 12.83
CA ALA A 44 -0.53 1.28 12.49
C ALA A 44 -1.38 1.46 13.75
N SER A 45 -1.32 0.50 14.67
CA SER A 45 -2.01 0.58 15.96
C SER A 45 -1.48 1.72 16.84
N ARG A 46 -0.15 1.86 16.96
CA ARG A 46 0.49 2.86 17.83
C ARG A 46 0.19 4.30 17.43
N TYR A 47 -0.02 4.56 16.13
CA TYR A 47 -0.18 5.90 15.58
C TYR A 47 -1.54 6.11 14.92
N SER A 48 -2.54 5.30 15.28
CA SER A 48 -3.93 5.43 14.81
C SER A 48 -4.03 5.60 13.29
N CYS A 49 -3.42 4.65 12.57
CA CYS A 49 -3.48 4.60 11.11
C CYS A 49 -4.21 3.32 10.69
N HIS A 50 -5.38 3.47 10.08
CA HIS A 50 -6.16 2.37 9.53
C HIS A 50 -5.55 1.94 8.21
N VAL A 51 -4.92 0.76 8.14
CA VAL A 51 -4.33 0.24 6.90
C VAL A 51 -5.40 -0.53 6.13
N HIS A 52 -5.67 -0.15 4.88
CA HIS A 52 -6.73 -0.74 4.06
C HIS A 52 -6.19 -1.72 3.02
N ALA A 53 -5.03 -1.41 2.44
CA ALA A 53 -4.35 -2.29 1.49
C ALA A 53 -2.83 -2.07 1.55
N TYR A 54 -2.06 -3.09 1.23
CA TYR A 54 -0.62 -2.99 1.07
C TYR A 54 -0.07 -4.04 0.09
N VAL A 55 1.12 -3.76 -0.42
CA VAL A 55 1.97 -4.76 -1.08
C VAL A 55 3.42 -4.46 -0.74
N LEU A 56 4.17 -5.51 -0.40
CA LEU A 56 5.61 -5.45 -0.22
C LEU A 56 6.25 -6.08 -1.46
N MET A 57 6.81 -5.27 -2.34
CA MET A 57 7.57 -5.73 -3.50
C MET A 57 9.05 -5.86 -3.13
N THR A 58 9.82 -6.66 -3.86
CA THR A 58 11.25 -6.89 -3.58
C THR A 58 12.05 -5.60 -3.37
N ASN A 59 11.76 -4.51 -4.09
CA ASN A 59 12.50 -3.24 -4.02
C ASN A 59 11.65 -2.02 -3.61
N HIS A 60 10.38 -2.18 -3.27
CA HIS A 60 9.53 -1.06 -2.84
C HIS A 60 8.27 -1.56 -2.13
N ILE A 61 7.58 -0.65 -1.45
CA ILE A 61 6.33 -0.95 -0.76
C ILE A 61 5.26 0.04 -1.21
N HIS A 62 4.01 -0.41 -1.27
CA HIS A 62 2.84 0.47 -1.31
C HIS A 62 1.93 0.18 -0.12
N ILE A 63 1.39 1.23 0.49
CA ILE A 63 0.41 1.15 1.58
C ILE A 63 -0.70 2.16 1.29
N LEU A 64 -1.95 1.76 1.48
CA LEU A 64 -3.11 2.66 1.54
C LEU A 64 -3.59 2.70 2.99
N ALA A 65 -3.55 3.87 3.61
CA ALA A 65 -3.99 4.02 5.00
C ALA A 65 -4.70 5.35 5.26
N THR A 66 -5.69 5.33 6.15
CA THR A 66 -6.39 6.52 6.64
C THR A 66 -5.93 6.84 8.07
N PRO A 67 -5.29 8.00 8.30
CA PRO A 67 -4.85 8.38 9.63
C PRO A 67 -5.96 9.12 10.41
N GLU A 68 -6.02 8.94 11.71
CA GLU A 68 -6.91 9.72 12.59
C GLU A 68 -6.37 11.13 12.89
N ASP A 69 -5.08 11.40 12.63
CA ASP A 69 -4.47 12.72 12.79
C ASP A 69 -3.48 13.06 11.65
N ASN A 70 -3.04 14.32 11.60
CA ASN A 70 -2.20 14.84 10.52
C ASN A 70 -0.74 14.32 10.56
N GLU A 71 -0.31 13.69 11.66
CA GLU A 71 1.05 13.19 11.85
C GLU A 71 1.15 11.66 11.91
N GLY A 72 0.01 10.95 11.92
CA GLY A 72 -0.09 9.50 12.06
C GLY A 72 0.78 8.77 11.04
N ILE A 73 0.57 9.04 9.75
CA ILE A 73 1.38 8.45 8.66
C ILE A 73 2.87 8.77 8.81
N THR A 74 3.20 9.99 9.20
CA THR A 74 4.60 10.40 9.40
C THR A 74 5.24 9.59 10.52
N ARG A 75 4.59 9.46 11.67
CA ARG A 75 5.10 8.71 12.81
C ARG A 75 5.15 7.21 12.52
N MET A 76 4.14 6.66 11.85
CA MET A 76 4.09 5.27 11.42
C MET A 76 5.30 4.92 10.54
N MET A 77 5.51 5.66 9.44
CA MET A 77 6.62 5.40 8.54
C MET A 77 8.00 5.66 9.17
N GLN A 78 8.11 6.64 10.08
CA GLN A 78 9.34 6.86 10.84
C GLN A 78 9.65 5.69 11.78
N TYR A 79 8.65 5.15 12.46
CA TYR A 79 8.82 4.01 13.36
C TYR A 79 9.26 2.77 12.58
N ILE A 80 8.58 2.44 11.49
CA ILE A 80 8.95 1.31 10.62
C ILE A 80 10.39 1.48 10.13
N GLY A 81 10.77 2.67 9.66
CA GLY A 81 12.15 2.95 9.23
C GLY A 81 13.20 2.80 10.34
N ARG A 82 12.88 3.20 11.58
CA ARG A 82 13.76 3.06 12.75
C ARG A 82 13.98 1.60 13.15
N CYS A 83 13.02 0.73 12.88
CA CYS A 83 13.13 -0.70 13.19
C CYS A 83 13.75 -1.50 12.03
N TYR A 84 13.22 -1.32 10.83
CA TYR A 84 13.54 -2.16 9.68
C TYR A 84 14.93 -1.91 9.10
N VAL A 85 15.37 -0.66 9.01
CA VAL A 85 16.69 -0.35 8.42
C VAL A 85 17.84 -0.92 9.27
N PRO A 86 17.88 -0.73 10.61
CA PRO A 86 18.89 -1.39 11.44
C PRO A 86 18.81 -2.91 11.40
N TYR A 87 17.60 -3.48 11.35
CA TYR A 87 17.40 -4.93 11.21
C TYR A 87 18.09 -5.48 9.97
N ILE A 88 17.82 -4.91 8.78
CA ILE A 88 18.43 -5.31 7.51
C ILE A 88 19.94 -5.07 7.53
N ASN A 89 20.39 -3.91 8.03
CA ASN A 89 21.82 -3.60 8.09
C ASN A 89 22.58 -4.61 8.96
N ASN A 90 22.04 -4.98 10.12
CA ASN A 90 22.66 -5.97 10.99
C ASN A 90 22.62 -7.39 10.40
N LYS A 91 21.48 -7.79 9.82
CA LYS A 91 21.28 -9.15 9.29
C LYS A 91 22.17 -9.45 8.08
N TYR A 92 22.41 -8.46 7.22
CA TYR A 92 23.14 -8.63 5.96
C TYR A 92 24.52 -7.96 5.93
N ASP A 93 25.06 -7.57 7.09
CA ASP A 93 26.34 -6.85 7.22
C ASP A 93 26.45 -5.62 6.29
N ARG A 94 25.37 -4.84 6.25
CA ARG A 94 25.26 -3.62 5.45
C ARG A 94 25.35 -2.39 6.32
N SER A 95 25.64 -1.25 5.70
CA SER A 95 25.59 0.07 6.34
C SER A 95 24.90 1.10 5.45
N GLY A 96 24.53 2.24 6.05
CA GLY A 96 23.89 3.35 5.34
C GLY A 96 22.38 3.17 5.15
N SER A 97 21.85 3.88 4.16
CA SER A 97 20.41 3.92 3.88
C SER A 97 19.96 2.74 3.03
N LEU A 98 18.85 2.10 3.44
CA LEU A 98 18.16 1.11 2.63
C LEU A 98 17.29 1.74 1.53
N TRP A 99 16.66 2.87 1.86
CA TRP A 99 15.69 3.55 1.01
C TRP A 99 16.33 4.68 0.19
N GLU A 100 15.81 4.95 -1.02
CA GLU A 100 16.26 6.05 -1.88
C GLU A 100 16.07 7.43 -1.24
N GLY A 101 15.10 7.52 -0.33
CA GLY A 101 14.83 8.72 0.44
C GLY A 101 13.61 8.53 1.32
N ARG A 102 12.95 9.65 1.62
CA ARG A 102 11.70 9.59 2.38
C ARG A 102 10.59 9.01 1.51
N TYR A 103 9.60 8.35 2.15
CA TYR A 103 8.39 7.89 1.48
C TYR A 103 7.65 9.03 0.75
N LYS A 104 6.97 8.69 -0.34
CA LYS A 104 6.00 9.51 -1.08
C LYS A 104 4.60 9.29 -0.50
N ALA A 105 3.77 10.32 -0.55
CA ALA A 105 2.39 10.28 -0.08
C ALA A 105 1.50 11.09 -1.00
N SER A 106 0.32 10.57 -1.32
CA SER A 106 -0.73 11.22 -2.11
C SER A 106 -2.08 10.97 -1.44
N LEU A 107 -2.87 12.02 -1.19
CA LEU A 107 -4.25 11.89 -0.69
C LEU A 107 -5.11 11.20 -1.76
N VAL A 108 -6.06 10.38 -1.34
CA VAL A 108 -6.97 9.65 -2.23
C VAL A 108 -8.40 10.04 -1.91
N GLN A 109 -9.14 10.52 -2.91
CA GLN A 109 -10.58 10.74 -2.82
C GLN A 109 -11.29 9.39 -2.74
N GLU A 110 -12.03 9.17 -1.65
CA GLU A 110 -12.47 7.83 -1.27
C GLU A 110 -13.51 7.23 -2.21
N GLU A 111 -14.57 7.96 -2.52
CA GLU A 111 -15.77 7.42 -3.18
C GLU A 111 -15.46 6.88 -4.59
N ALA A 112 -14.58 7.56 -5.32
CA ALA A 112 -14.26 7.23 -6.71
C ALA A 112 -12.93 6.49 -6.87
N TYR A 113 -11.99 6.62 -5.93
CA TYR A 113 -10.61 6.17 -6.14
C TYR A 113 -10.08 5.20 -5.08
N LEU A 114 -10.76 4.97 -3.96
CA LEU A 114 -10.27 4.05 -2.94
C LEU A 114 -10.09 2.62 -3.49
N LEU A 115 -11.17 2.01 -3.99
CA LEU A 115 -11.14 0.64 -4.52
C LEU A 115 -10.18 0.51 -5.72
N ARG A 116 -10.09 1.56 -6.56
CA ARG A 116 -9.12 1.62 -7.67
C ARG A 116 -7.68 1.64 -7.16
N CYS A 117 -7.41 2.36 -6.08
CA CYS A 117 -6.10 2.42 -5.44
C CYS A 117 -5.74 1.08 -4.78
N MET A 118 -6.70 0.43 -4.09
CA MET A 118 -6.50 -0.92 -3.53
C MET A 118 -6.15 -1.92 -4.65
N ARG A 119 -6.95 -1.95 -5.73
CA ARG A 119 -6.68 -2.77 -6.92
C ARG A 119 -5.32 -2.47 -7.53
N TYR A 120 -4.94 -1.19 -7.68
CA TYR A 120 -3.62 -0.81 -8.17
C TYR A 120 -2.49 -1.38 -7.32
N ILE A 121 -2.61 -1.26 -6.00
CA ILE A 121 -1.62 -1.75 -5.04
C ILE A 121 -1.45 -3.25 -5.21
N GLU A 122 -2.54 -4.00 -5.13
CA GLU A 122 -2.54 -5.47 -5.12
C GLU A 122 -2.21 -6.09 -6.48
N LEU A 123 -2.35 -5.34 -7.58
CA LEU A 123 -1.91 -5.77 -8.92
C LEU A 123 -0.42 -5.50 -9.19
N ASN A 124 0.34 -4.88 -8.30
CA ASN A 124 1.78 -4.66 -8.54
C ASN A 124 2.57 -5.95 -8.83
N PRO A 125 2.36 -7.08 -8.12
CA PRO A 125 3.04 -8.34 -8.40
C PRO A 125 2.75 -8.88 -9.80
N VAL A 126 1.49 -8.77 -10.25
CA VAL A 126 1.08 -9.17 -11.61
C VAL A 126 1.72 -8.26 -12.65
N ARG A 127 1.67 -6.94 -12.44
CA ARG A 127 2.31 -5.94 -13.32
C ARG A 127 3.82 -6.11 -13.44
N ALA A 128 4.47 -6.61 -12.40
CA ALA A 128 5.89 -6.89 -12.38
C ALA A 128 6.25 -8.27 -12.98
N GLY A 129 5.25 -9.05 -13.43
CA GLY A 129 5.45 -10.40 -13.97
C GLY A 129 5.92 -11.41 -12.92
N MET A 130 5.72 -11.13 -11.63
CA MET A 130 6.15 -12.02 -10.54
C MET A 130 5.19 -13.18 -10.33
N VAL A 131 3.90 -12.96 -10.60
CA VAL A 131 2.82 -13.94 -10.49
C VAL A 131 1.77 -13.71 -11.56
N SER A 132 0.99 -14.74 -11.88
CA SER A 132 -0.15 -14.63 -12.82
C SER A 132 -1.38 -13.98 -12.21
N ARG A 133 -1.65 -14.23 -10.91
CA ARG A 133 -2.84 -13.74 -10.23
C ARG A 133 -2.43 -13.02 -8.94
N PRO A 134 -3.14 -11.97 -8.53
CA PRO A 134 -2.80 -11.23 -7.31
C PRO A 134 -2.84 -12.12 -6.05
N GLY A 135 -3.73 -13.11 -6.00
CA GLY A 135 -3.81 -14.08 -4.91
C GLY A 135 -2.63 -15.04 -4.78
N ASP A 136 -1.77 -15.15 -5.79
CA ASP A 136 -0.57 -15.98 -5.73
C ASP A 136 0.58 -15.27 -4.99
N TYR A 137 0.45 -13.94 -4.74
CA TYR A 137 1.48 -13.15 -4.06
C TYR A 137 1.13 -12.89 -2.59
N ILE A 138 1.76 -13.68 -1.72
CA ILE A 138 1.46 -13.70 -0.28
C ILE A 138 1.87 -12.42 0.48
N TRP A 139 2.74 -11.59 -0.09
CA TRP A 139 3.20 -10.34 0.55
C TRP A 139 2.33 -9.14 0.17
N SER A 140 1.03 -9.36 0.12
CA SER A 140 0.02 -8.34 -0.17
C SER A 140 -1.25 -8.54 0.65
N SER A 141 -2.01 -7.47 0.81
CA SER A 141 -3.32 -7.51 1.45
C SER A 141 -4.39 -8.22 0.61
N HIS A 142 -4.10 -8.61 -0.64
CA HIS A 142 -5.11 -9.14 -1.55
C HIS A 142 -5.82 -10.35 -0.99
N HIS A 143 -5.07 -11.30 -0.43
CA HIS A 143 -5.66 -12.49 0.15
C HIS A 143 -6.62 -12.13 1.29
N SER A 144 -6.23 -11.17 2.14
CA SER A 144 -7.06 -10.69 3.23
C SER A 144 -8.30 -9.95 2.72
N ASN A 145 -8.19 -9.08 1.73
CA ASN A 145 -9.34 -8.33 1.21
C ASN A 145 -10.30 -9.18 0.37
N ALA A 146 -9.80 -10.25 -0.25
CA ALA A 146 -10.54 -11.05 -1.24
C ALA A 146 -11.09 -12.38 -0.71
N TYR A 147 -10.45 -13.00 0.28
CA TYR A 147 -10.80 -14.36 0.73
C TYR A 147 -10.91 -14.48 2.24
N ASP A 148 -10.05 -13.79 3.00
CA ASP A 148 -10.10 -13.88 4.44
C ASP A 148 -11.16 -12.95 5.00
N GLY A 149 -11.92 -13.44 5.98
CA GLY A 149 -12.57 -12.55 6.93
C GLY A 149 -11.54 -11.84 7.81
N GLU A 150 -11.98 -11.23 8.91
CA GLU A 150 -11.11 -10.46 9.82
C GLU A 150 -9.92 -11.25 10.43
N GLU A 151 -9.82 -12.56 10.20
CA GLU A 151 -9.00 -13.49 11.00
C GLU A 151 -7.52 -13.64 10.57
N ARG A 152 -7.13 -13.41 9.31
CA ARG A 152 -5.74 -13.72 8.87
C ARG A 152 -4.75 -12.57 9.04
N GLU A 153 -5.20 -11.34 8.87
CA GLU A 153 -4.41 -10.11 9.06
C GLU A 153 -5.21 -9.10 9.87
N GLY A 154 -5.51 -9.40 11.13
CA GLY A 154 -6.35 -8.60 12.02
C GLY A 154 -5.84 -7.19 12.37
N PHE A 155 -4.95 -6.60 11.56
CA PHE A 155 -4.59 -5.18 11.61
C PHE A 155 -5.10 -4.38 10.40
N LEU A 156 -5.54 -5.05 9.33
CA LEU A 156 -6.21 -4.38 8.22
C LEU A 156 -7.58 -3.88 8.66
N SER A 157 -7.86 -2.62 8.37
CA SER A 157 -9.15 -1.99 8.62
C SER A 157 -9.92 -1.94 7.31
N ARG A 158 -11.15 -2.46 7.28
CA ARG A 158 -12.02 -2.35 6.11
C ARG A 158 -12.57 -0.93 6.02
N HIS A 159 -12.27 -0.24 4.93
CA HIS A 159 -12.77 1.12 4.70
C HIS A 159 -14.29 1.10 4.44
N ALA A 160 -15.00 2.20 4.75
CA ALA A 160 -16.44 2.33 4.50
C ALA A 160 -16.83 1.96 3.06
N ILE A 161 -16.19 2.57 2.04
CA ILE A 161 -16.39 2.22 0.62
C ILE A 161 -16.18 0.73 0.30
N TYR A 162 -15.28 0.03 0.99
CA TYR A 162 -15.15 -1.43 0.81
C TYR A 162 -16.34 -2.16 1.45
N GLN A 163 -16.78 -1.73 2.64
CA GLN A 163 -17.95 -2.29 3.32
C GLN A 163 -19.24 -2.08 2.51
N GLU A 164 -19.35 -0.97 1.79
CA GLU A 164 -20.50 -0.63 0.92
C GLU A 164 -20.63 -1.51 -0.33
N LEU A 165 -19.61 -2.33 -0.66
CA LEU A 165 -19.70 -3.27 -1.79
C LEU A 165 -20.84 -4.28 -1.61
N ALA A 166 -21.06 -4.75 -0.38
CA ALA A 166 -22.22 -5.54 0.02
C ALA A 166 -22.29 -5.68 1.56
N ASP A 167 -23.50 -5.83 2.09
CA ASP A 167 -23.73 -6.10 3.50
C ASP A 167 -23.22 -7.49 3.92
N ASP A 168 -23.44 -8.49 3.06
CA ASP A 168 -22.97 -9.86 3.25
C ASP A 168 -21.47 -9.98 2.89
N GLU A 169 -20.71 -10.64 3.76
CA GLU A 169 -19.26 -10.77 3.62
C GLU A 169 -18.84 -11.53 2.36
N ALA A 170 -19.53 -12.63 2.04
CA ALA A 170 -19.21 -13.43 0.86
C ALA A 170 -19.54 -12.67 -0.43
N LEU A 171 -20.67 -11.97 -0.47
CA LEU A 171 -21.01 -11.08 -1.59
C LEU A 171 -20.02 -9.93 -1.75
N ARG A 172 -19.54 -9.36 -0.63
CA ARG A 172 -18.54 -8.29 -0.64
C ARG A 172 -17.21 -8.77 -1.19
N GLN A 173 -16.75 -9.94 -0.74
CA GLN A 173 -15.55 -10.60 -1.26
C GLN A 173 -15.68 -10.90 -2.76
N ALA A 174 -16.83 -11.42 -3.21
CA ALA A 174 -17.10 -11.66 -4.63
C ALA A 174 -17.09 -10.36 -5.45
N ALA A 175 -17.73 -9.29 -4.96
CA ALA A 175 -17.72 -7.98 -5.60
C ALA A 175 -16.30 -7.38 -5.66
N TYR A 176 -15.51 -7.59 -4.61
CA TYR A 176 -14.11 -7.17 -4.58
C TYR A 176 -13.26 -7.95 -5.59
N LEU A 177 -13.41 -9.28 -5.65
CA LEU A 177 -12.75 -10.14 -6.64
C LEU A 177 -13.08 -9.74 -8.07
N ALA A 178 -14.34 -9.39 -8.35
CA ALA A 178 -14.78 -8.93 -9.67
C ALA A 178 -14.01 -7.69 -10.16
N LEU A 179 -13.45 -6.87 -9.26
CA LEU A 179 -12.58 -5.75 -9.63
C LEU A 179 -11.31 -6.23 -10.37
N PHE A 180 -10.86 -7.45 -10.13
CA PHE A 180 -9.64 -8.02 -10.70
C PHE A 180 -9.88 -8.88 -11.95
N GLU A 181 -11.12 -9.25 -12.26
CA GLU A 181 -11.46 -10.14 -13.39
C GLU A 181 -11.12 -9.55 -14.77
N SER A 182 -11.10 -8.22 -14.89
CA SER A 182 -10.66 -7.51 -16.12
C SER A 182 -9.15 -7.63 -16.41
N VAL A 183 -8.40 -8.29 -15.55
CA VAL A 183 -6.96 -8.49 -15.70
C VAL A 183 -6.70 -9.87 -16.32
N GLU A 184 -6.71 -9.92 -17.65
CA GLU A 184 -6.38 -11.13 -18.41
C GLU A 184 -4.86 -11.24 -18.70
N SER A 185 -4.13 -10.12 -18.70
CA SER A 185 -2.68 -10.10 -18.97
C SER A 185 -1.98 -8.86 -18.41
N VAL A 186 -0.64 -8.86 -18.40
CA VAL A 186 0.17 -7.68 -18.04
C VAL A 186 -0.18 -6.49 -18.93
N GLU A 187 -0.42 -6.71 -20.23
CA GLU A 187 -0.81 -5.64 -21.16
C GLU A 187 -2.15 -5.00 -20.81
N SER A 188 -3.13 -5.80 -20.33
CA SER A 188 -4.43 -5.26 -19.94
C SER A 188 -4.30 -4.30 -18.75
N VAL A 189 -3.42 -4.61 -17.78
CA VAL A 189 -3.15 -3.75 -16.63
C VAL A 189 -2.41 -2.47 -17.03
N GLU A 190 -1.44 -2.54 -17.94
CA GLU A 190 -0.69 -1.36 -18.39
C GLU A 190 -1.53 -0.40 -19.24
N SER A 191 -2.56 -0.91 -19.91
CA SER A 191 -3.48 -0.11 -20.72
C SER A 191 -4.50 0.68 -19.89
N ASP A 192 -4.68 0.34 -18.61
CA ASP A 192 -5.67 0.94 -17.71
C ASP A 192 -5.28 2.38 -17.32
N GLU A 193 -6.04 3.34 -17.85
CA GLU A 193 -5.79 4.77 -17.65
C GLU A 193 -5.91 5.19 -16.17
N ALA A 194 -6.77 4.52 -15.39
CA ALA A 194 -6.90 4.80 -13.96
C ALA A 194 -5.62 4.40 -13.20
N LEU A 195 -4.99 3.29 -13.59
CA LEU A 195 -3.74 2.83 -12.98
C LEU A 195 -2.56 3.75 -13.34
N LYS A 196 -2.54 4.30 -14.57
CA LYS A 196 -1.55 5.32 -14.96
C LYS A 196 -1.71 6.60 -14.15
N GLN A 197 -2.93 7.05 -13.92
CA GLN A 197 -3.21 8.20 -13.07
C GLN A 197 -2.69 8.00 -11.65
N ILE A 198 -2.98 6.85 -11.02
CA ILE A 198 -2.49 6.51 -9.68
C ILE A 198 -0.96 6.55 -9.63
N ASN A 199 -0.30 5.96 -10.65
CA ASN A 199 1.15 5.96 -10.75
C ASN A 199 1.73 7.39 -10.81
N ALA A 200 1.13 8.27 -11.60
CA ALA A 200 1.57 9.66 -11.73
C ALA A 200 1.37 10.46 -10.41
N CYS A 201 0.23 10.25 -9.73
CA CYS A 201 -0.10 10.91 -8.48
C CYS A 201 0.92 10.63 -7.37
N TRP A 202 1.29 9.37 -7.12
CA TRP A 202 2.23 9.07 -6.04
C TRP A 202 3.67 9.53 -6.34
N GLN A 203 4.10 9.53 -7.61
CA GLN A 203 5.44 9.99 -7.99
C GLN A 203 5.63 11.49 -7.70
N THR A 204 4.59 12.28 -7.97
CA THR A 204 4.57 13.74 -7.81
C THR A 204 4.09 14.18 -6.42
N GLY A 205 3.35 13.34 -5.71
CA GLY A 205 2.68 13.67 -4.44
C GLY A 205 1.42 14.54 -4.63
N VAL A 206 0.87 14.59 -5.84
CA VAL A 206 -0.40 15.27 -6.15
C VAL A 206 -1.56 14.37 -5.69
N PRO A 207 -2.63 14.93 -5.10
CA PRO A 207 -3.82 14.15 -4.73
C PRO A 207 -4.40 13.35 -5.91
N LEU A 208 -4.85 12.13 -5.60
CA LEU A 208 -5.62 11.27 -6.49
C LEU A 208 -7.11 11.54 -6.29
N GLY A 209 -7.70 12.27 -7.23
CA GLY A 209 -9.12 12.62 -7.21
C GLY A 209 -9.53 13.36 -8.47
N ASP A 210 -10.79 13.81 -8.50
CA ASP A 210 -11.31 14.72 -9.50
C ASP A 210 -10.63 16.11 -9.45
N SER A 211 -11.03 17.02 -10.35
CA SER A 211 -10.45 18.36 -10.43
C SER A 211 -10.79 19.28 -9.25
N ARG A 212 -11.82 18.95 -8.45
CA ARG A 212 -12.19 19.71 -7.25
C ARG A 212 -11.41 19.24 -6.02
N PHE A 213 -11.01 17.97 -6.00
CA PHE A 213 -10.21 17.38 -4.93
C PHE A 213 -8.72 17.74 -5.00
N LYS A 214 -8.20 18.02 -6.20
CA LYS A 214 -6.79 18.40 -6.45
C LYS A 214 -6.51 19.87 -6.16
#